data_AF-A0A835IPU9-F1
#
_entry.id   AF-A0A835IPU9-F1
#
_cell.length_a   1.000
_cell.length_b   1.000
_cell.length_c   1.000
_cell.angle_alpha   90.00
_cell.angle_beta   90.00
_cell.angle_gamma   90.00
#
_symmetry.space_group_name_H-M   'P 1'
#
loop_
_entity.id
_entity.type
_entity.pdbx_description
1 polymer ?
#
loop_
_entity_poly.entity_id
_entity_poly.type
_entity_poly.pdbx_seq_one_letter_code
_entity_poly.pdbx_strand_id
1 'polypeptide(L)'
;MDTSLLIRYQRDKKSCQFADMSSTKYGMNQLWASGIPVTPQAAVESWVEKKKYYNNVNNTCAPHHNCGVYKQVVWRNSTEVGCAQAKCSKDHVTLIICLYYPPGNVIGQKPY
;
A
#
# COMPACT_ATOMS: atom_id res chain seq x y z
N MET A 1 -15.89 1.86 -0.07
CA MET A 1 -15.25 0.57 -0.38
C MET A 1 -14.58 0.16 0.90
N ASP A 2 -15.04 -0.93 1.51
CA ASP A 2 -14.49 -1.46 2.75
C ASP A 2 -13.26 -2.32 2.40
N THR A 3 -12.11 -2.04 3.01
CA THR A 3 -10.86 -2.79 2.80
C THR A 3 -11.05 -4.28 3.11
N SER A 4 -11.94 -4.63 4.05
CA SER A 4 -12.28 -6.01 4.39
C SER A 4 -13.02 -6.73 3.26
N LEU A 5 -13.91 -6.04 2.55
CA LEU A 5 -14.59 -6.61 1.37
C LEU A 5 -13.61 -6.77 0.21
N LEU A 6 -12.74 -5.78 -0.01
CA LEU A 6 -11.72 -5.84 -1.04
C LEU A 6 -10.77 -7.01 -0.85
N ILE A 7 -10.20 -7.18 0.34
CA ILE A 7 -9.23 -8.24 0.59
C ILE A 7 -9.85 -9.63 0.44
N ARG A 8 -11.12 -9.80 0.88
CA ARG A 8 -11.87 -11.05 0.69
C ARG A 8 -12.11 -11.33 -0.79
N TYR A 9 -12.50 -10.32 -1.56
CA TYR A 9 -12.64 -10.47 -3.01
C TYR A 9 -11.32 -10.88 -3.68
N GLN A 10 -10.20 -10.26 -3.31
CA GLN A 10 -8.90 -10.64 -3.86
C GLN A 10 -8.53 -12.08 -3.51
N ARG A 11 -8.78 -12.49 -2.26
CA ARG A 11 -8.55 -13.86 -1.82
C ARG A 11 -9.41 -14.88 -2.56
N ASP A 12 -10.72 -14.65 -2.61
CA ASP A 12 -11.69 -15.67 -3.02
C ASP A 12 -11.89 -15.71 -4.54
N LYS A 13 -11.64 -14.60 -5.24
CA LYS A 13 -11.95 -14.47 -6.68
C LYS A 13 -10.75 -14.14 -7.56
N LYS A 14 -9.64 -13.69 -6.98
CA LYS A 14 -8.47 -13.22 -7.74
C LYS A 14 -7.16 -13.90 -7.34
N SER A 15 -7.23 -15.02 -6.63
CA SER A 15 -6.03 -15.78 -6.21
C SER A 15 -4.99 -14.91 -5.49
N CYS A 16 -5.45 -13.94 -4.69
CA CYS A 16 -4.61 -12.99 -3.97
C CYS A 16 -3.64 -12.17 -4.84
N GLN A 17 -4.04 -11.89 -6.07
CA GLN A 17 -3.39 -10.86 -6.87
C GLN A 17 -3.61 -9.47 -6.25
N PHE A 18 -2.75 -8.52 -6.63
CA PHE A 18 -2.96 -7.12 -6.28
C PHE A 18 -4.30 -6.61 -6.80
N ALA A 19 -4.95 -5.79 -5.97
CA ALA A 19 -6.13 -5.06 -6.36
C ALA A 19 -5.80 -3.99 -7.40
N ASP A 20 -6.73 -3.81 -8.34
CA ASP A 20 -6.67 -2.72 -9.28
C ASP A 20 -6.91 -1.38 -8.56
N MET A 21 -6.07 -0.40 -8.87
CA MET A 21 -6.11 0.97 -8.34
C MET A 21 -6.84 1.95 -9.26
N SER A 22 -7.19 1.56 -10.49
CA SER A 22 -7.62 2.49 -11.53
C SER A 22 -8.95 3.20 -11.25
N SER A 23 -9.85 2.55 -10.52
CA SER A 23 -11.25 2.98 -10.34
C SER A 23 -11.62 3.34 -8.90
N THR A 24 -10.63 3.52 -8.02
CA THR A 24 -10.87 3.84 -6.60
C THR A 24 -10.73 5.32 -6.30
N LYS A 25 -11.61 5.84 -5.43
CA LYS A 25 -11.49 7.19 -4.84
C LYS A 25 -10.46 7.28 -3.70
N TYR A 26 -9.84 6.16 -3.35
CA TYR A 26 -8.89 6.02 -2.23
C TYR A 26 -7.45 5.90 -2.76
N GLY A 27 -6.49 6.39 -1.99
CA GLY A 27 -5.09 5.99 -2.16
C GLY A 27 -4.94 4.54 -1.71
N MET A 28 -3.96 3.80 -2.25
CA MET A 28 -3.77 2.40 -1.88
C MET A 28 -2.29 2.02 -1.78
N ASN A 29 -1.95 1.34 -0.69
CA ASN A 29 -0.72 0.56 -0.57
C ASN A 29 -1.07 -0.92 -0.50
N GLN A 30 -0.25 -1.76 -1.14
CA GLN A 30 -0.40 -3.20 -1.12
C GLN A 30 0.94 -3.88 -0.87
N LEU A 31 0.91 -5.01 -0.17
CA LEU A 31 2.06 -5.89 -0.02
C LEU A 31 1.62 -7.31 -0.29
N TRP A 32 2.44 -8.02 -1.07
CA TRP A 32 2.30 -9.43 -1.34
C TRP A 32 3.59 -10.11 -0.93
N ALA A 33 3.47 -11.19 -0.17
CA ALA A 33 4.61 -12.02 0.23
C ALA A 33 4.21 -13.49 0.14
N SER A 34 5.16 -14.35 -0.21
CA SER A 34 5.00 -15.81 -0.25
C SER A 34 6.02 -16.48 0.65
N GLY A 35 5.67 -17.66 1.18
CA GLY A 35 6.56 -18.48 1.99
C GLY A 35 6.84 -17.98 3.42
N ILE A 36 6.54 -16.71 3.73
CA ILE A 36 6.76 -16.13 5.05
C ILE A 36 5.50 -15.38 5.51
N PRO A 37 4.96 -15.65 6.72
CA PRO A 37 3.92 -14.83 7.30
C PRO A 37 4.42 -13.40 7.52
N VAL A 38 3.72 -12.41 6.97
CA VAL A 38 4.03 -10.99 7.16
C VAL A 38 3.05 -10.39 8.18
N THR A 39 3.56 -9.65 9.17
CA THR A 39 2.72 -8.91 10.10
C THR A 39 2.29 -7.57 9.49
N PRO A 40 1.16 -6.98 9.92
CA PRO A 40 0.79 -5.63 9.51
C PRO A 40 1.88 -4.60 9.79
N GLN A 41 2.57 -4.73 10.93
CA GLN A 41 3.71 -3.87 11.28
C GLN A 41 4.84 -3.97 10.26
N ALA A 42 5.30 -5.18 9.93
CA ALA A 42 6.37 -5.38 8.96
C ALA A 42 6.01 -4.82 7.57
N ALA A 43 4.74 -4.88 7.18
CA ALA A 43 4.29 -4.28 5.93
C ALA A 43 4.41 -2.75 5.94
N VAL A 44 3.95 -2.09 7.01
CA VAL A 44 4.06 -0.64 7.14
C VAL A 44 5.53 -0.21 7.23
N GLU A 45 6.35 -0.93 7.99
CA GLU A 45 7.80 -0.69 8.07
C GLU A 45 8.44 -0.76 6.69
N SER A 46 8.12 -1.79 5.88
CA SER A 46 8.65 -1.92 4.51
C SER A 46 8.29 -0.74 3.60
N TRP A 47 7.12 -0.13 3.81
CA TRP A 47 6.72 1.08 3.08
C TRP A 47 7.47 2.30 3.60
N VAL A 48 7.60 2.44 4.93
CA VAL A 48 8.32 3.55 5.57
C VAL A 48 9.81 3.53 5.23
N GLU A 49 10.42 2.35 5.08
CA GLU A 49 11.82 2.18 4.68
C GLU A 49 12.14 2.84 3.33
N LYS A 50 11.14 3.04 2.45
CA LYS A 50 11.36 3.76 1.18
C LYS A 50 11.71 5.23 1.39
N LYS A 51 11.56 5.77 2.61
CA LYS A 51 12.09 7.09 3.01
C LYS A 51 13.54 7.29 2.60
N LYS A 52 14.39 6.26 2.72
CA LYS A 52 15.83 6.34 2.39
C LYS A 52 16.10 6.67 0.91
N TYR A 53 15.10 6.47 0.05
CA TYR A 53 15.18 6.75 -1.38
C TYR A 53 14.44 8.04 -1.77
N TYR A 54 13.72 8.68 -0.86
CA TYR A 54 12.93 9.87 -1.14
C TYR A 54 13.67 11.14 -0.71
N ASN A 55 13.88 12.04 -1.67
CA ASN A 55 14.40 13.37 -1.40
C ASN A 55 13.24 14.37 -1.30
N ASN A 56 12.98 14.85 -0.08
CA ASN A 56 11.89 15.82 0.14
C ASN A 56 12.21 17.19 -0.49
N VAL A 57 13.47 17.63 -0.51
CA VAL A 57 13.86 18.98 -0.97
C VAL A 57 13.35 19.22 -2.39
N ASN A 58 13.58 18.27 -3.29
CA ASN A 58 13.17 18.36 -4.69
C ASN A 58 11.99 17.45 -5.07
N ASN A 59 11.34 16.78 -4.10
CA ASN A 59 10.21 15.87 -4.33
C ASN A 59 10.53 14.72 -5.30
N THR A 60 11.77 14.19 -5.27
CA THR A 60 12.20 13.11 -6.16
C THR A 60 12.38 11.78 -5.44
N CYS A 61 12.23 10.69 -6.19
CA CYS A 61 12.59 9.35 -5.74
C CYS A 61 13.85 8.91 -6.47
N ALA A 62 14.74 8.22 -5.76
CA ALA A 62 15.93 7.65 -6.37
C ALA A 62 15.56 6.70 -7.54
N PRO A 63 16.38 6.64 -8.60
CA PRO A 63 16.14 5.76 -9.74
C PRO A 63 15.91 4.30 -9.30
N HIS A 64 15.03 3.59 -10.00
CA HIS A 64 14.68 2.18 -9.73
C HIS A 64 14.04 1.90 -8.36
N HIS A 65 13.67 2.92 -7.60
CA HIS A 65 12.93 2.78 -6.35
C HIS A 65 11.49 3.28 -6.47
N ASN A 66 10.61 2.72 -5.64
CA ASN A 66 9.23 3.17 -5.50
C ASN A 66 9.04 3.86 -4.15
N CYS A 67 8.97 5.20 -4.18
CA CYS A 67 8.71 6.02 -3.00
C CYS A 67 7.22 6.32 -2.78
N GLY A 68 6.34 5.95 -3.72
CA GLY A 68 4.90 6.22 -3.64
C GLY A 68 4.25 5.59 -2.41
N VAL A 69 4.68 4.37 -2.05
CA VAL A 69 4.19 3.70 -0.84
C VAL A 69 4.58 4.43 0.45
N TYR A 70 5.79 4.99 0.52
CA TYR A 70 6.22 5.83 1.64
C TYR A 70 5.44 7.14 1.67
N LYS A 71 5.40 7.85 0.52
CA LYS A 71 4.71 9.13 0.38
C LYS A 71 3.24 9.02 0.78
N GLN A 72 2.57 7.93 0.45
CA GLN A 72 1.19 7.69 0.86
C GLN A 72 1.03 7.52 2.38
N VAL A 73 1.96 6.81 3.05
CA VAL A 73 1.92 6.61 4.51
C VAL A 73 2.04 7.94 5.25
N VAL A 74 2.89 8.84 4.75
CA VAL A 74 3.17 10.14 5.39
C VAL A 74 2.42 11.30 4.73
N TRP A 75 1.37 11.01 3.97
CA TRP A 75 0.63 12.04 3.25
C TRP A 75 -0.25 12.83 4.22
N ARG A 76 0.09 14.11 4.44
CA ARG A 76 -0.57 14.98 5.42
C ARG A 76 -2.08 15.08 5.26
N ASN A 77 -2.57 15.05 4.03
CA ASN A 77 -4.00 15.19 3.74
C ASN A 77 -4.75 13.86 3.76
N SER A 78 -4.09 12.72 3.96
CA SER A 78 -4.75 11.43 4.14
C SER A 78 -5.09 11.25 5.62
N THR A 79 -6.32 11.59 6.00
CA THR A 79 -6.78 11.61 7.41
C THR A 79 -7.42 10.31 7.86
N GLU A 80 -7.78 9.44 6.92
CA GLU A 80 -8.40 8.14 7.18
C GLU A 80 -7.55 7.03 6.58
N VAL A 81 -7.44 5.92 7.31
CA VAL A 81 -6.78 4.70 6.85
C VAL A 81 -7.57 3.46 7.27
N GLY A 82 -7.77 2.55 6.33
CA GLY A 82 -8.38 1.24 6.58
C GLY A 82 -7.54 0.14 5.96
N CYS A 83 -7.06 -0.80 6.77
CA CYS A 83 -6.21 -1.91 6.33
C CYS A 83 -6.89 -3.26 6.55
N ALA A 84 -6.60 -4.22 5.67
CA ALA A 84 -7.01 -5.61 5.85
C ALA A 84 -5.96 -6.57 5.29
N GLN A 85 -5.93 -7.78 5.84
CA GLN A 85 -4.99 -8.84 5.48
C GLN A 85 -5.73 -10.12 5.13
N ALA A 86 -5.25 -10.85 4.13
CA ALA A 86 -5.68 -12.21 3.82
C ALA A 86 -4.48 -13.15 3.67
N LYS A 87 -4.67 -14.37 4.14
CA LYS A 87 -3.79 -15.51 3.84
C LYS A 87 -4.44 -16.37 2.76
N CYS A 88 -3.63 -16.86 1.84
CA CYS A 88 -4.10 -17.58 0.66
C CYS A 88 -3.42 -18.94 0.64
N SER A 89 -4.21 -19.99 0.41
CA SER A 89 -3.77 -21.37 0.62
C SER A 89 -2.69 -21.81 -0.37
N LYS A 90 -2.62 -21.20 -1.57
CA LYS A 90 -1.51 -21.40 -2.51
C LYS A 90 -0.27 -20.65 -2.00
N ASP A 91 0.82 -21.38 -1.83
CA ASP A 91 2.19 -20.88 -1.56
C ASP A 91 2.34 -20.02 -0.28
N HIS A 92 1.48 -20.24 0.72
CA HIS A 92 1.46 -19.48 1.98
C HIS A 92 1.50 -17.96 1.76
N VAL A 93 0.73 -17.49 0.77
CA VAL A 93 0.72 -16.08 0.38
C VAL A 93 0.02 -15.24 1.43
N THR A 94 0.62 -14.11 1.76
CA THR A 94 0.04 -13.04 2.56
C THR A 94 -0.17 -11.82 1.67
N LEU A 95 -1.42 -11.37 1.55
CA LEU A 95 -1.79 -10.12 0.90
C LEU A 95 -2.26 -9.13 1.96
N ILE A 96 -1.70 -7.92 1.95
CA ILE A 96 -2.09 -6.80 2.81
C ILE A 96 -2.47 -5.63 1.92
N ILE A 97 -3.60 -5.01 2.20
CA ILE A 97 -4.07 -3.81 1.50
C ILE A 97 -4.41 -2.75 2.54
N CYS A 98 -3.96 -1.51 2.32
CA CYS A 98 -4.38 -0.34 3.07
C CYS A 98 -4.94 0.71 2.10
N LEU A 99 -6.14 1.22 2.42
CA LEU A 99 -6.79 2.31 1.71
C LEU A 99 -6.68 3.60 2.51
N TYR A 100 -6.45 4.71 1.83
CA TYR A 100 -6.23 6.03 2.42
C TYR A 100 -7.22 7.05 1.84
N TYR A 101 -7.79 7.92 2.68
CA TYR A 101 -8.69 8.98 2.23
C TYR A 101 -8.42 10.31 2.95
N PRO A 102 -8.48 11.45 2.25
CA PRO A 102 -8.28 11.63 0.80
C PRO A 102 -7.03 10.91 0.24
N PRO A 103 -6.99 10.58 -1.07
CA PRO A 103 -5.84 9.91 -1.66
C PRO A 103 -4.58 10.79 -1.62
N GLY A 104 -3.43 10.16 -1.40
CA GLY A 104 -2.13 10.82 -1.48
C GLY A 104 -1.52 10.75 -2.88
N ASN A 105 -0.21 10.98 -2.95
CA ASN A 105 0.58 10.88 -4.20
C ASN A 105 0.07 11.78 -5.34
N VAL A 106 -0.50 12.93 -5.01
CA VAL A 106 -0.89 13.92 -6.02
C VAL A 106 0.34 14.40 -6.79
N ILE A 107 0.26 14.36 -8.12
CA ILE A 107 1.36 14.72 -9.02
C ILE A 107 1.82 16.15 -8.71
N GLY A 108 3.14 16.35 -8.58
CA GLY A 108 3.75 17.64 -8.27
C GLY A 108 3.69 18.04 -6.79
N GLN A 109 2.91 17.35 -5.94
CA GLN A 109 2.79 17.69 -4.53
C GLN A 109 3.73 16.87 -3.63
N LYS A 110 4.16 17.51 -2.54
CA LYS A 110 4.94 16.88 -1.46
C LYS A 110 3.99 16.28 -0.42
N PRO A 111 4.40 15.21 0.28
CA PRO A 111 3.55 14.56 1.27
C PRO A 111 3.37 15.38 2.56
N TYR A 112 4.29 16.31 2.87
CA TYR A 112 4.27 17.21 4.01
C TYR A 112 5.16 18.43 3.76
#